data_AF-A0A924C6Y7-F1
#
_entry.id   AF-A0A924C6Y7-F1
#
_cell.length_a   1.000
_cell.length_b   1.000
_cell.length_c   1.000
_cell.angle_alpha   90.00
_cell.angle_beta   90.00
_cell.angle_gamma   90.00
#
_symmetry.space_group_name_H-M   'P 1'
#
loop_
_entity.id
_entity.type
_entity.pdbx_description
1 polymer ?
#
loop_
_entity_poly.entity_id
_entity_poly.type
_entity_poly.pdbx_seq_one_letter_code
_entity_poly.pdbx_strand_id
1 'polypeptide(L)'
;TEIEDAADALLAAQELMLQGCGAVLAKGGHLPGDRLTDWLVTRGGHVAFASDRIQTRHTHGTGCTLAAALAAGLGQGMTLEAAVARARAFVAQGIARAPGFGAGHGPLGFYPL
;
A
#
# COMPACT_ATOMS: atom_id res chain seq x y z
N THR A 1 -12.75 -3.51 15.47
CA THR A 1 -11.94 -4.73 15.35
C THR A 1 -10.49 -4.30 15.34
N GLU A 2 -9.68 -4.85 16.23
CA GLU A 2 -8.23 -4.68 16.19
C GLU A 2 -7.68 -5.52 15.01
N ILE A 3 -6.63 -5.04 14.33
CA ILE A 3 -6.06 -5.71 13.16
C ILE A 3 -4.64 -6.12 13.53
N GLU A 4 -4.42 -7.40 13.81
CA GLU A 4 -3.16 -7.92 14.33
C GLU A 4 -2.33 -8.59 13.25
N ASP A 5 -2.99 -9.17 12.23
CA ASP A 5 -2.33 -9.87 11.15
C ASP A 5 -2.97 -9.64 9.76
N ALA A 6 -2.42 -10.34 8.76
CA ALA A 6 -2.87 -10.23 7.37
C ALA A 6 -4.25 -10.86 7.15
N ALA A 7 -4.65 -11.85 7.96
CA ALA A 7 -5.97 -12.45 7.87
C ALA A 7 -7.04 -11.49 8.40
N ASP A 8 -6.78 -10.81 9.53
CA ASP A 8 -7.66 -9.76 10.05
C ASP A 8 -7.85 -8.64 9.03
N ALA A 9 -6.77 -8.21 8.38
CA ALA A 9 -6.81 -7.19 7.35
C ALA A 9 -7.68 -7.61 6.15
N LEU A 10 -7.66 -8.89 5.77
CA LEU A 10 -8.52 -9.42 4.71
C LEU A 10 -10.00 -9.40 5.12
N LEU A 11 -10.31 -9.85 6.35
CA LEU A 11 -11.67 -9.86 6.87
C LEU A 11 -12.24 -8.44 6.94
N ALA A 12 -11.48 -7.48 7.49
CA ALA A 12 -11.88 -6.08 7.53
C ALA A 12 -12.11 -5.49 6.13
N ALA A 13 -11.29 -5.86 5.15
CA ALA A 13 -11.48 -5.44 3.76
C ALA A 13 -12.77 -6.02 3.14
N GLN A 14 -13.12 -7.26 3.46
CA GLN A 14 -14.36 -7.89 3.03
C GLN A 14 -15.58 -7.22 3.68
N GLU A 15 -15.51 -6.85 4.96
CA GLU A 15 -16.56 -6.08 5.63
C GLU A 15 -16.78 -4.72 4.95
N LEU A 16 -15.72 -4.01 4.57
CA LEU A 16 -15.83 -2.75 3.84
C LEU A 16 -16.46 -2.94 2.44
N MET A 17 -16.19 -4.07 1.77
CA MET A 17 -16.87 -4.41 0.51
C MET A 17 -18.38 -4.56 0.69
N LEU A 18 -18.83 -5.12 1.83
CA LEU A 18 -20.26 -5.25 2.15
C LEU A 18 -20.93 -3.88 2.40
N GLN A 19 -20.17 -2.85 2.75
CA GLN A 19 -20.67 -1.48 2.91
C GLN A 19 -20.83 -0.71 1.59
N GLY A 20 -20.55 -1.35 0.45
CA GLY A 20 -20.81 -0.78 -0.88
C GLY A 20 -19.58 -0.31 -1.65
N CYS A 21 -18.36 -0.53 -1.12
CA CYS A 21 -17.13 -0.26 -1.87
C CYS A 21 -17.08 -1.12 -3.15
N GLY A 22 -16.64 -0.51 -4.27
CA GLY A 22 -16.42 -1.25 -5.52
C GLY A 22 -15.16 -2.12 -5.50
N ALA A 23 -14.15 -1.69 -4.73
CA ALA A 23 -12.94 -2.42 -4.39
C ALA A 23 -12.34 -1.83 -3.10
N VAL A 24 -11.56 -2.62 -2.37
CA VAL A 24 -10.85 -2.21 -1.15
C VAL A 24 -9.39 -2.68 -1.24
N LEU A 25 -8.45 -1.78 -0.95
CA LEU A 25 -7.02 -2.12 -0.78
C LEU A 25 -6.65 -1.98 0.71
N ALA A 26 -6.58 -3.10 1.43
CA ALA A 26 -6.11 -3.12 2.81
C ALA A 26 -4.59 -3.30 2.85
N LYS A 27 -3.90 -2.39 3.55
CA LYS A 27 -2.43 -2.34 3.58
C LYS A 27 -1.88 -3.02 4.83
N GLY A 28 -0.88 -3.87 4.67
CA GLY A 28 -0.20 -4.56 5.77
C GLY A 28 0.97 -3.79 6.40
N GLY A 29 1.26 -2.56 5.93
CA GLY A 29 2.46 -1.81 6.34
C GLY A 29 2.63 -1.56 7.86
N HIS A 30 1.53 -1.61 8.63
CA HIS A 30 1.54 -1.44 10.09
C HIS A 30 1.51 -2.76 10.87
N LEU A 31 1.36 -3.90 10.20
CA LEU A 31 1.37 -5.23 10.82
C LEU A 31 2.81 -5.63 11.21
N PRO A 32 3.00 -6.40 12.29
CA PRO A 32 4.33 -6.85 12.69
C PRO A 32 4.97 -7.80 11.66
N GLY A 33 6.30 -7.96 11.75
CA GLY A 33 7.07 -8.90 10.93
C GLY A 33 7.75 -8.29 9.71
N ASP A 34 8.59 -9.11 9.07
CA ASP A 34 9.44 -8.73 7.94
C ASP A 34 8.75 -8.92 6.58
N ARG A 35 7.57 -9.54 6.57
CA ARG A 35 6.76 -9.76 5.37
C ARG A 35 5.51 -8.88 5.45
N LEU A 36 5.33 -8.02 4.45
CA LEU A 36 4.12 -7.20 4.31
C LEU A 36 3.18 -7.88 3.33
N THR A 37 1.90 -7.90 3.66
CA THR A 37 0.84 -8.35 2.75
C THR A 37 -0.21 -7.27 2.63
N ASP A 38 -0.41 -6.76 1.42
CA ASP A 38 -1.55 -5.90 1.09
C ASP A 38 -2.61 -6.75 0.37
N TRP A 39 -3.88 -6.58 0.72
CA TRP A 39 -5.01 -7.27 0.09
C TRP A 39 -5.80 -6.33 -0.79
N LEU A 40 -5.90 -6.64 -2.08
CA LEU A 40 -6.91 -6.06 -2.96
C LEU A 40 -8.13 -6.97 -2.93
N VAL A 41 -9.28 -6.45 -2.50
CA VAL A 41 -10.55 -7.16 -2.46
C VAL A 41 -11.53 -6.51 -3.43
N THR A 42 -12.18 -7.33 -4.24
CA THR A 42 -13.23 -6.94 -5.19
C THR A 42 -14.40 -7.93 -5.10
N ARG A 43 -15.48 -7.69 -5.85
CA ARG A 43 -16.57 -8.66 -5.98
C ARG A 43 -16.15 -9.98 -6.62
N GLY A 44 -15.08 -9.98 -7.41
CA GLY A 44 -14.57 -11.18 -8.09
C GLY A 44 -13.64 -12.04 -7.23
N GLY A 45 -13.30 -11.59 -6.02
CA GLY A 45 -12.33 -12.26 -5.14
C GLY A 45 -11.30 -11.30 -4.58
N HIS A 46 -10.19 -11.85 -4.12
CA HIS A 46 -9.10 -11.07 -3.52
C HIS A 46 -7.73 -11.50 -4.04
N VAL A 47 -6.79 -10.56 -4.07
CA VAL A 47 -5.41 -10.76 -4.51
C VAL A 47 -4.48 -10.27 -3.42
N ALA A 48 -3.51 -11.11 -3.06
CA ALA A 48 -2.45 -10.76 -2.11
C ALA A 48 -1.25 -10.15 -2.84
N PHE A 49 -0.76 -9.03 -2.34
CA PHE A 49 0.50 -8.44 -2.76
C PHE A 49 1.49 -8.50 -1.61
N ALA A 50 2.42 -9.45 -1.69
CA ALA A 50 3.46 -9.64 -0.70
C ALA A 50 4.74 -8.89 -1.07
N SER A 51 5.47 -8.37 -0.08
CA SER A 51 6.82 -7.83 -0.24
C SER A 51 7.56 -7.86 1.08
N ASP A 52 8.89 -7.86 1.03
CA ASP A 52 9.69 -7.75 2.25
C ASP A 52 9.64 -6.32 2.78
N ARG A 53 9.65 -6.18 4.11
CA ARG A 53 9.65 -4.89 4.79
C ARG A 53 11.01 -4.23 4.61
N ILE A 54 11.02 -3.02 4.05
CA ILE A 54 12.22 -2.18 4.05
C ILE A 54 12.33 -1.53 5.42
N GLN A 55 13.37 -1.90 6.18
CA GLN A 55 13.65 -1.33 7.49
C GLN A 55 14.09 0.14 7.33
N THR A 56 13.20 1.07 7.67
CA THR A 56 13.41 2.51 7.50
C THR A 56 12.54 3.32 8.45
N ARG A 57 13.01 4.50 8.85
CA ARG A 57 12.17 5.50 9.52
C ARG A 57 11.34 6.33 8.53
N HIS A 58 11.71 6.31 7.25
CA HIS A 58 11.15 7.19 6.22
C HIS A 58 9.86 6.61 5.63
N THR A 59 8.79 6.64 6.42
CA THR A 59 7.48 6.06 6.07
C THR A 59 6.38 7.13 5.95
N HIS A 60 6.70 8.40 6.21
CA HIS A 60 5.74 9.49 6.11
C HIS A 60 5.34 9.72 4.64
N GLY A 61 4.03 9.81 4.40
CA GLY A 61 3.48 9.99 3.06
C GLY A 61 3.28 8.71 2.24
N THR A 62 3.71 7.54 2.72
CA THR A 62 3.53 6.25 2.00
C THR A 62 2.09 5.97 1.58
N GLY A 63 1.11 6.24 2.46
CA GLY A 63 -0.31 6.10 2.16
C GLY A 63 -0.79 7.07 1.07
N CYS A 64 -0.45 8.35 1.18
CA CYS A 64 -0.85 9.37 0.22
C CYS A 64 -0.22 9.12 -1.16
N THR A 65 1.08 8.80 -1.18
CA THR A 65 1.79 8.44 -2.41
C THR A 65 1.19 7.20 -3.07
N LEU A 66 0.88 6.14 -2.29
CA LEU A 66 0.25 4.95 -2.82
C LEU A 66 -1.08 5.28 -3.51
N ALA A 67 -1.95 6.02 -2.82
CA ALA A 67 -3.25 6.41 -3.35
C ALA A 67 -3.12 7.27 -4.62
N ALA A 68 -2.21 8.25 -4.62
CA ALA A 68 -1.95 9.10 -5.79
C ALA A 68 -1.41 8.31 -6.99
N ALA A 69 -0.46 7.41 -6.77
CA ALA A 69 0.11 6.58 -7.83
C ALA A 69 -0.91 5.58 -8.40
N LEU A 70 -1.79 5.04 -7.55
CA LEU A 70 -2.90 4.17 -7.95
C LEU A 70 -3.92 4.95 -8.80
N ALA A 71 -4.35 6.13 -8.34
CA ALA A 71 -5.26 6.99 -9.10
C ALA A 71 -4.68 7.37 -10.47
N ALA A 72 -3.39 7.71 -10.53
CA ALA A 72 -2.70 7.99 -11.78
C ALA A 72 -2.63 6.78 -12.72
N GLY A 73 -2.45 5.56 -12.18
CA GLY A 73 -2.50 4.32 -12.96
C GLY A 73 -3.87 4.05 -13.57
N LEU A 74 -4.92 4.20 -12.76
CA LEU A 74 -6.30 4.07 -13.23
C LEU A 74 -6.65 5.12 -14.29
N GLY A 75 -6.24 6.38 -14.10
CA GLY A 75 -6.42 7.45 -15.09
C GLY A 75 -5.69 7.21 -16.42
N GLN A 76 -4.67 6.34 -16.42
CA GLN A 76 -3.95 5.91 -17.62
C GLN A 76 -4.54 4.64 -18.25
N GLY A 77 -5.69 4.15 -17.76
CA GLY A 77 -6.36 2.97 -18.30
C GLY A 77 -5.77 1.64 -17.85
N MET A 78 -4.93 1.61 -16.81
CA MET A 78 -4.45 0.36 -16.23
C MET A 78 -5.58 -0.42 -15.56
N THR A 79 -5.49 -1.75 -15.56
CA THR A 79 -6.34 -2.57 -14.70
C THR A 79 -6.07 -2.25 -13.23
N LEU A 80 -7.07 -2.49 -12.37
CA LEU A 80 -6.93 -2.20 -10.94
C LEU A 80 -5.74 -2.92 -10.30
N GLU A 81 -5.56 -4.21 -10.60
CA GLU A 81 -4.43 -5.00 -10.12
C GLU A 81 -3.08 -4.45 -10.60
N ALA A 82 -2.99 -4.07 -11.88
CA ALA A 82 -1.76 -3.47 -12.43
C ALA A 82 -1.46 -2.10 -11.81
N ALA A 83 -2.49 -1.28 -11.58
CA ALA A 83 -2.36 0.01 -10.91
C ALA A 83 -1.88 -0.14 -9.46
N VAL A 84 -2.41 -1.12 -8.71
CA VAL A 84 -1.95 -1.48 -7.37
C VAL A 84 -0.48 -1.92 -7.41
N ALA A 85 -0.13 -2.87 -8.27
CA ALA A 85 1.24 -3.38 -8.39
C ALA A 85 2.23 -2.25 -8.68
N ARG A 86 1.90 -1.35 -9.62
CA ARG A 86 2.73 -0.19 -9.95
C ARG A 86 2.84 0.80 -8.79
N ALA A 87 1.73 1.11 -8.13
CA ALA A 87 1.72 2.05 -7.01
C ALA A 87 2.59 1.55 -5.85
N ARG A 88 2.52 0.25 -5.53
CA ARG A 88 3.36 -0.39 -4.51
C ARG A 88 4.84 -0.28 -4.87
N ALA A 89 5.19 -0.60 -6.12
CA ALA A 89 6.57 -0.47 -6.60
C ALA A 89 7.07 0.98 -6.52
N PHE A 90 6.23 1.96 -6.86
CA PHE A 90 6.56 3.38 -6.77
C PHE A 90 6.84 3.83 -5.32
N VAL A 91 6.01 3.40 -4.37
CA VAL A 91 6.25 3.67 -2.95
C VAL A 91 7.54 3.01 -2.45
N ALA A 92 7.79 1.75 -2.82
CA ALA A 92 9.01 1.06 -2.43
C ALA A 92 10.28 1.77 -2.94
N GLN A 93 10.24 2.28 -4.18
CA GLN A 93 11.32 3.12 -4.72
C GLN A 93 11.48 4.42 -3.94
N GLY A 94 10.38 5.08 -3.58
CA GLY A 94 10.40 6.31 -2.77
C GLY A 94 10.99 6.08 -1.38
N ILE A 95 10.71 4.93 -0.77
CA ILE A 95 11.31 4.53 0.52
C ILE A 95 12.82 4.31 0.36
N ALA A 96 13.23 3.56 -0.67
CA ALA A 96 14.64 3.26 -0.92
C ALA A 96 15.48 4.51 -1.23
N ARG A 97 14.85 5.57 -1.76
CA ARG A 97 15.50 6.84 -2.12
C ARG A 97 15.30 7.94 -1.07
N ALA A 98 14.79 7.62 0.11
CA ALA A 98 14.43 8.63 1.10
C ALA A 98 15.63 9.54 1.44
N PRO A 99 15.46 10.87 1.43
CA PRO A 99 16.57 11.84 1.48
C PRO A 99 17.21 12.00 2.87
N GLY A 100 16.82 11.19 3.86
CA GLY A 100 17.36 11.26 5.22
C GLY A 100 16.83 12.40 6.08
N PHE A 101 15.92 13.25 5.56
CA PHE A 101 15.42 14.43 6.28
C PHE A 101 14.58 14.09 7.52
N GLY A 102 14.65 14.98 8.52
CA GLY A 102 13.90 14.91 9.76
C GLY A 102 14.51 13.98 10.82
N ALA A 103 14.17 14.22 12.09
CA ALA A 103 14.58 13.38 13.22
C ALA A 103 13.58 12.25 13.55
N GLY A 104 12.36 12.29 12.99
CA GLY A 104 11.29 11.31 13.19
C GLY A 104 10.95 10.51 11.92
N HIS A 105 9.66 10.33 11.61
CA HIS A 105 9.21 9.71 10.37
C HIS A 105 9.45 10.64 9.18
N GLY A 106 10.58 10.47 8.50
CA GLY A 106 10.93 11.33 7.37
C GLY A 106 10.13 11.02 6.08
N PRO A 107 10.15 11.94 5.11
CA PRO A 107 9.41 11.80 3.86
C PRO A 107 10.07 10.79 2.92
N LEU A 108 9.30 10.35 1.92
CA LEU A 108 9.78 9.59 0.77
C LEU A 108 10.61 10.45 -0.19
N GLY A 109 11.51 9.80 -0.95
CA GLY A 109 12.33 10.46 -1.96
C GLY A 109 11.76 10.35 -3.37
N PHE A 110 11.26 11.46 -3.92
CA PHE A 110 10.74 11.54 -5.29
C PHE A 110 11.43 12.61 -6.17
N TYR A 111 12.64 13.02 -5.81
CA TYR A 111 13.39 14.02 -6.58
C TYR A 111 13.87 13.46 -7.92
N PRO A 112 13.75 14.22 -9.04
CA PRO A 112 14.49 13.91 -10.26
C PRO A 112 15.98 14.07 -9.98
N LEU A 113 16.78 13.08 -10.38
CA LEU A 113 18.23 13.26 -10.52
C LEU A 113 18.50 14.12 -11.75
#